data_AF-A0A1C5KPF7-F1
#
_entry.id   AF-A0A1C5KPF7-F1
#
_cell.length_a   1.000
_cell.length_b   1.000
_cell.length_c   1.000
_cell.angle_alpha   90.00
_cell.angle_beta   90.00
_cell.angle_gamma   90.00
#
_symmetry.space_group_name_H-M   'P 1'
#
loop_
_entity.id
_entity.type
_entity.pdbx_description
1 polymer ?
#
loop_
_entity_poly.entity_id
_entity_poly.type
_entity_poly.pdbx_seq_one_letter_code
_entity_poly.pdbx_strand_id
1 'polypeptide(L)'
;MNRYRIAFIKAMDYAYQIFGEKVFRMLGEDHNYGKINKPLFDAVAVDLAKLEKEELGLLFQRKEMLLKQYEETLVNVEFAQIISNGTAKIVDVRKRHEMISKLFEGIIKYSD
;
A
#
# COMPACT_ATOMS: atom_id res chain seq x y z
N MET A 1 -16.76 -13.08 -15.38
CA MET A 1 -15.77 -11.98 -15.24
C MET A 1 -14.38 -12.59 -15.06
N ASN A 2 -13.31 -12.07 -15.70
CA ASN A 2 -11.96 -12.66 -15.59
C ASN A 2 -11.39 -12.48 -14.15
N ARG A 3 -10.67 -13.49 -13.64
CA ARG A 3 -9.99 -13.51 -12.32
C ARG A 3 -9.20 -12.22 -12.01
N TYR A 4 -8.52 -11.64 -13.00
CA TYR A 4 -7.74 -10.42 -12.80
C TYR A 4 -8.62 -9.21 -12.49
N ARG A 5 -9.80 -9.12 -13.12
CA ARG A 5 -10.76 -8.05 -12.86
C ARG A 5 -11.38 -8.19 -11.46
N ILE A 6 -11.68 -9.42 -11.04
CA ILE A 6 -12.18 -9.69 -9.69
C ILE A 6 -11.14 -9.29 -8.65
N ALA A 7 -9.88 -9.71 -8.82
CA ALA A 7 -8.78 -9.37 -7.92
C ALA A 7 -8.54 -7.85 -7.84
N PHE A 8 -8.56 -7.16 -8.99
CA PHE A 8 -8.39 -5.72 -9.03
C PHE A 8 -9.53 -4.97 -8.32
N ILE A 9 -10.79 -5.34 -8.59
CA ILE A 9 -11.94 -4.68 -7.92
C ILE A 9 -11.90 -4.92 -6.41
N LYS A 10 -11.59 -6.14 -5.97
CA LYS A 10 -11.39 -6.47 -4.55
C LYS A 10 -10.30 -5.57 -3.93
N ALA A 11 -9.15 -5.45 -4.59
CA ALA A 11 -8.06 -4.62 -4.10
C ALA A 11 -8.44 -3.14 -3.99
N MET A 12 -9.15 -2.59 -4.99
CA MET A 12 -9.58 -1.18 -4.97
C MET A 12 -10.64 -0.91 -3.90
N ASP A 13 -11.54 -1.85 -3.66
CA ASP A 13 -12.55 -1.74 -2.62
C ASP A 13 -11.90 -1.68 -1.23
N TYR A 14 -11.01 -2.63 -0.92
CA TYR A 14 -10.27 -2.61 0.35
C TYR A 14 -9.32 -1.42 0.48
N ALA A 15 -8.66 -1.01 -0.61
CA ALA A 15 -7.83 0.20 -0.64
C ALA A 15 -8.64 1.42 -0.20
N TYR A 16 -9.85 1.60 -0.74
CA TYR A 16 -10.73 2.71 -0.37
C TYR A 16 -11.24 2.58 1.07
N GLN A 17 -11.67 1.38 1.49
CA GLN A 17 -12.20 1.17 2.84
C GLN A 17 -11.17 1.38 3.95
N ILE A 18 -9.90 1.05 3.69
CA ILE A 18 -8.82 1.19 4.67
C ILE A 18 -8.25 2.61 4.66
N PHE A 19 -7.92 3.14 3.49
CA PHE A 19 -7.09 4.34 3.33
C PHE A 19 -7.86 5.56 2.80
N GLY A 20 -9.10 5.38 2.36
CA GLY A 20 -9.91 6.43 1.75
C GLY A 20 -9.29 7.00 0.48
N GLU A 21 -9.56 8.28 0.21
CA GLU A 21 -9.10 8.99 -1.00
C GLU A 21 -7.58 9.22 -1.08
N LYS A 22 -6.87 8.94 0.02
CA LYS A 22 -5.45 9.25 0.20
C LYS A 22 -4.53 8.08 -0.15
N VAL A 23 -5.11 6.90 -0.42
CA VAL A 23 -4.40 5.61 -0.56
C VAL A 23 -3.24 5.58 -1.55
N PHE A 24 -3.29 6.39 -2.61
CA PHE A 24 -2.25 6.41 -3.65
C PHE A 24 -1.53 7.75 -3.71
N ARG A 25 -1.63 8.58 -2.67
CA ARG A 25 -1.03 9.92 -2.65
C ARG A 25 0.23 9.91 -1.80
N MET A 26 1.25 10.60 -2.29
CA MET A 26 2.47 10.82 -1.53
C MET A 26 2.20 11.76 -0.36
N LEU A 27 2.85 11.53 0.78
CA LEU A 27 2.80 12.41 1.94
C LEU A 27 3.98 13.39 1.86
N GLY A 28 3.69 14.69 1.87
CA GLY A 28 4.70 15.74 1.93
C GLY A 28 5.31 15.88 3.33
N GLU A 29 6.42 16.61 3.43
CA GLU A 29 7.08 16.90 4.72
C GLU A 29 6.16 17.66 5.70
N ASP A 30 5.24 18.45 5.16
CA ASP A 30 4.19 19.18 5.88
C ASP A 30 2.97 18.30 6.26
N HIS A 31 3.06 16.99 6.04
CA HIS A 31 1.99 16.01 6.24
C HIS A 31 0.75 16.27 5.38
N ASN A 32 0.90 17.01 4.28
CA ASN A 32 -0.14 17.17 3.28
C ASN A 32 -0.03 16.12 2.18
N TYR A 33 -1.17 15.61 1.73
CA TYR A 33 -1.21 14.63 0.65
C TYR A 33 -1.10 15.30 -0.72
N GLY A 34 -0.09 14.89 -1.48
CA GLY A 34 0.17 15.38 -2.82
C GLY A 34 -0.68 14.72 -3.91
N LYS A 35 -0.15 14.74 -5.13
CA LYS A 35 -0.78 14.08 -6.29
C LYS A 35 -0.72 12.55 -6.15
N ILE A 36 -1.53 11.86 -6.95
CA ILE A 36 -1.47 10.40 -7.08
C ILE A 36 -0.07 10.01 -7.58
N ASN A 37 0.54 9.06 -6.87
CA ASN A 37 1.86 8.51 -7.16
C ASN A 37 1.70 7.14 -7.83
N LYS A 38 2.18 7.01 -9.09
CA LYS A 38 2.01 5.78 -9.88
C LYS A 38 2.72 4.57 -9.25
N PRO A 39 3.98 4.67 -8.77
CA PRO A 39 4.62 3.58 -8.02
C PRO A 39 3.83 3.11 -6.80
N LEU A 40 3.23 4.04 -6.06
CA LEU A 40 2.42 3.73 -4.88
C LEU A 40 1.11 3.04 -5.26
N PHE A 41 0.44 3.52 -6.32
CA PHE A 41 -0.72 2.86 -6.90
C PHE A 41 -0.41 1.41 -7.27
N ASP A 42 0.68 1.20 -8.01
CA ASP A 42 1.13 -0.13 -8.43
C ASP A 42 1.41 -1.05 -7.24
N ALA A 43 2.25 -0.60 -6.29
CA ALA A 43 2.60 -1.40 -5.12
C ALA A 43 1.38 -1.78 -4.27
N VAL A 44 0.60 -0.79 -3.83
CA VAL A 44 -0.54 -1.03 -2.95
C VAL A 44 -1.62 -1.85 -3.65
N ALA A 45 -1.97 -1.54 -4.90
CA ALA A 45 -3.01 -2.28 -5.62
C ALA A 45 -2.63 -3.74 -5.83
N VAL A 46 -1.41 -4.01 -6.28
CA VAL A 46 -0.94 -5.36 -6.57
C VAL A 46 -0.81 -6.19 -5.29
N ASP A 47 -0.26 -5.60 -4.23
CA ASP A 47 -0.05 -6.34 -2.98
C ASP A 47 -1.38 -6.59 -2.25
N LEU A 48 -2.35 -5.68 -2.28
CA LEU A 48 -3.73 -5.97 -1.83
C LEU A 48 -4.43 -7.04 -2.69
N ALA A 49 -4.18 -7.08 -3.99
CA ALA A 49 -4.81 -8.06 -4.88
C ALA A 49 -4.37 -9.50 -4.57
N LYS A 50 -3.13 -9.69 -4.10
CA LYS A 50 -2.54 -10.99 -3.74
C LYS A 50 -3.09 -11.58 -2.45
N LEU A 51 -3.59 -10.76 -1.54
CA LEU A 51 -4.08 -11.21 -0.24
C LEU A 51 -5.42 -11.92 -0.34
N GLU A 52 -5.63 -12.92 0.51
CA GLU A 52 -6.91 -13.59 0.66
C GLU A 52 -7.93 -12.72 1.43
N LYS A 53 -9.21 -13.10 1.37
CA LYS A 53 -10.28 -12.29 1.97
C LYS A 53 -10.12 -12.15 3.48
N GLU A 54 -9.66 -13.20 4.13
CA GLU A 54 -9.42 -13.26 5.57
C GLU A 54 -8.30 -12.28 5.97
N GLU A 55 -7.20 -12.26 5.21
CA GLU A 55 -6.08 -11.34 5.40
C GLU A 55 -6.49 -9.88 5.18
N LEU A 56 -7.26 -9.60 4.13
CA LEU A 56 -7.84 -8.27 3.89
C LEU A 56 -8.79 -7.85 5.01
N GLY A 57 -9.56 -8.80 5.57
CA GLY A 57 -10.39 -8.58 6.75
C GLY A 57 -9.57 -8.14 7.97
N LEU A 58 -8.42 -8.77 8.20
CA LEU A 58 -7.50 -8.38 9.28
C LEU A 58 -6.91 -6.99 9.05
N LEU A 59 -6.50 -6.66 7.82
CA LEU A 59 -6.03 -5.30 7.49
C LEU A 59 -7.11 -4.25 7.76
N PHE A 60 -8.36 -4.53 7.41
CA PHE A 60 -9.48 -3.62 7.66
C PHE A 60 -9.81 -3.47 9.15
N GLN A 61 -9.85 -4.58 9.90
CA GLN A 61 -10.07 -4.54 11.35
C GLN A 61 -8.98 -3.76 12.09
N ARG A 62 -7.73 -3.82 11.58
CA ARG A 62 -6.55 -3.17 12.16
C ARG A 62 -6.15 -1.89 11.42
N LYS A 63 -7.10 -1.26 10.71
CA LYS A 63 -6.82 -0.15 9.80
C LYS A 63 -6.12 1.04 10.47
N GLU A 64 -6.41 1.34 11.73
CA GLU A 64 -5.78 2.48 12.42
C GLU A 64 -4.27 2.25 12.62
N MET A 65 -3.88 1.04 13.01
CA MET A 65 -2.48 0.64 13.11
C MET A 65 -1.79 0.62 11.73
N LEU A 66 -2.49 0.09 10.72
CA LEU A 66 -2.01 0.08 9.34
C LEU A 66 -1.79 1.50 8.81
N LEU A 67 -2.73 2.43 9.04
CA LEU A 67 -2.61 3.82 8.58
C LEU A 67 -1.40 4.52 9.19
N LYS A 68 -1.20 4.35 10.51
CA LYS A 68 -0.04 4.92 11.19
C LYS A 68 1.28 4.40 10.60
N GLN A 69 1.44 3.07 10.49
CA GLN A 69 2.66 2.48 9.94
C GLN A 69 2.85 2.79 8.46
N TYR A 70 1.74 2.95 7.72
CA TYR A 70 1.77 3.35 6.32
C TYR A 70 2.28 4.78 6.17
N GLU A 71 1.80 5.74 6.97
CA GLU A 71 2.32 7.11 6.98
C GLU A 71 3.81 7.17 7.36
N GLU A 72 4.22 6.40 8.37
CA GLU A 72 5.64 6.22 8.74
C GLU A 72 6.48 5.66 7.58
N THR A 73 5.91 4.74 6.80
CA THR A 73 6.54 4.19 5.59
C THR A 73 6.67 5.26 4.50
N LEU A 74 5.67 6.13 4.32
CA LEU A 74 5.70 7.19 3.30
C LEU A 74 6.77 8.24 3.56
N VAL A 75 7.05 8.56 4.83
CA VAL A 75 8.08 9.54 5.21
C VAL A 75 9.48 8.93 5.40
N ASN A 76 9.61 7.61 5.28
CA ASN A 76 10.90 6.95 5.27
C ASN A 76 11.71 7.40 4.04
N VAL A 77 12.93 7.89 4.26
CA VAL A 77 13.78 8.48 3.20
C VAL A 77 14.06 7.50 2.05
N GLU A 78 14.33 6.22 2.35
CA GLU A 78 14.57 5.21 1.32
C GLU A 78 13.30 4.97 0.50
N PHE A 79 12.15 4.78 1.17
CA PHE A 79 10.89 4.54 0.47
C PHE A 79 10.45 5.74 -0.38
N ALA A 80 10.57 6.96 0.17
CA ALA A 80 10.25 8.21 -0.53
C ALA A 80 11.07 8.36 -1.83
N GLN A 81 12.35 8.01 -1.80
CA GLN A 81 13.21 8.01 -2.99
C GLN A 81 12.77 6.97 -4.02
N ILE A 82 12.44 5.75 -3.56
CA ILE A 82 11.95 4.66 -4.40
C ILE A 82 10.65 5.05 -5.11
N ILE A 83 9.67 5.64 -4.42
CA ILE A 83 8.38 6.02 -5.03
C ILE A 83 8.45 7.31 -5.85
N SER A 84 9.49 8.12 -5.70
CA SER A 84 9.70 9.33 -6.51
C SER A 84 10.31 9.04 -7.89
N ASN A 85 11.23 8.08 -7.97
CA ASN A 85 12.01 7.80 -9.19
C ASN A 85 11.83 6.37 -9.76
N GLY A 86 11.14 5.48 -9.03
CA GLY A 86 11.28 4.02 -9.17
C GLY A 86 10.52 3.33 -10.29
N THR A 87 10.13 4.02 -11.36
CA THR A 87 9.58 3.32 -12.55
C THR A 87 10.66 2.82 -13.51
N ALA A 88 11.91 3.31 -13.39
CA ALA A 88 12.98 3.01 -14.34
C ALA A 88 13.90 1.85 -13.92
N LYS A 89 13.96 1.48 -12.63
CA LYS A 89 14.90 0.47 -12.11
C LYS A 89 14.16 -0.72 -11.51
N ILE A 90 14.46 -1.92 -11.99
CA ILE A 90 13.88 -3.19 -11.48
C ILE A 90 14.10 -3.36 -9.98
N VAL A 91 15.24 -2.88 -9.46
CA VAL A 91 15.55 -2.92 -8.02
C VAL A 91 14.52 -2.12 -7.22
N ASP A 92 14.20 -0.91 -7.66
CA ASP A 92 13.22 -0.03 -7.00
C ASP A 92 11.80 -0.61 -7.07
N VAL A 93 11.47 -1.29 -8.17
CA VAL A 93 10.22 -2.05 -8.31
C VAL A 93 10.12 -3.16 -7.27
N ARG A 94 11.16 -3.99 -7.14
CA ARG A 94 11.16 -5.09 -6.16
C ARG A 94 11.07 -4.56 -4.73
N LYS A 95 11.88 -3.55 -4.40
CA LYS A 95 11.93 -2.97 -3.06
C LYS A 95 10.58 -2.38 -2.63
N ARG A 96 9.88 -1.62 -3.49
CA ARG A 96 8.58 -1.05 -3.10
C ARG A 96 7.54 -2.12 -2.77
N HIS A 97 7.46 -3.18 -3.58
CA HIS A 97 6.54 -4.28 -3.32
C HIS A 97 6.93 -5.04 -2.06
N GLU A 98 8.23 -5.27 -1.85
CA GLU A 98 8.71 -5.92 -0.64
C GLU A 98 8.34 -5.14 0.63
N MET A 99 8.54 -3.81 0.62
CA MET A 99 8.23 -2.96 1.76
C MET A 99 6.73 -2.90 2.05
N ILE A 100 5.89 -2.77 1.02
CA ILE A 100 4.42 -2.79 1.18
C ILE A 100 3.90 -4.16 1.61
N SER A 101 4.41 -5.26 1.03
CA SER A 101 4.06 -6.62 1.44
C SER A 101 4.43 -6.87 2.91
N LYS A 102 5.65 -6.48 3.32
CA LYS A 102 6.09 -6.61 4.72
C LYS A 102 5.24 -5.80 5.69
N LEU A 103 4.84 -4.59 5.30
CA LEU A 103 3.90 -3.79 6.08
C LEU A 103 2.58 -4.55 6.28
N PHE A 104 1.95 -5.02 5.20
CA PHE A 104 0.69 -5.76 5.30
C PHE A 104 0.82 -7.05 6.11
N GLU A 105 1.86 -7.84 5.87
CA GLU A 105 2.13 -9.06 6.62
C GLU A 105 2.34 -8.80 8.11
N GLY A 106 3.03 -7.71 8.46
CA GLY A 106 3.22 -7.30 9.85
C GLY A 106 1.89 -6.99 10.54
N ILE A 107 1.00 -6.26 9.85
CA ILE A 107 -0.34 -5.99 10.36
C ILE A 107 -1.18 -7.27 10.49
N ILE A 108 -1.09 -8.20 9.54
CA ILE A 108 -1.83 -9.47 9.54
C ILE A 108 -1.36 -10.39 10.69
N LYS A 109 -0.04 -10.50 10.90
CA LYS A 109 0.56 -11.39 11.91
C LYS A 109 0.53 -10.83 13.33
N TYR A 110 0.23 -9.54 13.49
CA TYR A 110 0.10 -8.92 14.81
C TYR A 110 -0.86 -9.71 15.71
N SER A 111 -0.43 -9.98 16.93
CA SER A 111 -1.21 -10.68 17.96
C SER A 111 -1.16 -9.80 19.21
N ASP A 112 -2.32 -9.49 19.79
CA ASP A 112 -2.45 -8.68 21.00
C ASP A 112 -1.83 -9.37 22.24
#